data_AF-R7HDV0-F1
#
_entry.id   AF-R7HDV0-F1
#
_cell.length_a   1.000
_cell.length_b   1.000
_cell.length_c   1.000
_cell.angle_alpha   90.00
_cell.angle_beta   90.00
_cell.angle_gamma   90.00
#
_symmetry.space_group_name_H-M   'P 1'
#
loop_
_entity.id
_entity.type
_entity.pdbx_description
1 polymer ?
#
loop_
_entity_poly.entity_id
_entity_poly.type
_entity_poly.pdbx_seq_one_letter_code
_entity_poly.pdbx_strand_id
1 'polypeptide(L)'
;MNTNKIVIYVTIIAITLIIAVPTFYKVININQQRLNEVNEKLVTENAFRCYYEGKCQNKIVTLNELYNLGYITQDIVNPKTKEIYSKDSYVEISLNEMKLTYK
;
A
#
# COMPACT_ATOMS: atom_id res chain seq x y z
N MET A 1 25.43 -41.75 -1.78
CA MET A 1 25.61 -40.74 -0.72
C MET A 1 25.24 -41.40 0.61
N ASN A 2 26.08 -41.34 1.64
CA ASN A 2 25.85 -42.10 2.88
C ASN A 2 24.54 -41.61 3.55
N THR A 3 23.66 -42.53 3.96
CA THR A 3 22.31 -42.21 4.49
C THR A 3 22.36 -41.18 5.63
N ASN A 4 23.37 -41.28 6.51
CA ASN A 4 23.58 -40.32 7.60
C ASN A 4 23.90 -38.90 7.11
N LYS A 5 24.65 -38.77 6.01
CA LYS A 5 24.94 -37.46 5.41
C LYS A 5 23.67 -36.84 4.81
N ILE A 6 22.82 -37.65 4.18
CA ILE A 6 21.54 -37.21 3.63
C ILE A 6 20.64 -36.66 4.73
N VAL A 7 20.51 -37.39 5.86
CA VAL A 7 19.69 -36.96 7.00
C VAL A 7 20.17 -35.60 7.52
N ILE A 8 21.48 -35.40 7.72
CA ILE A 8 22.04 -34.13 8.21
C ILE A 8 21.69 -32.97 7.26
N TYR A 9 21.87 -33.14 5.95
CA TYR A 9 21.54 -32.09 4.98
C TYR A 9 20.05 -31.73 4.99
N VAL A 10 19.17 -32.73 5.06
CA VAL A 10 17.72 -32.51 5.12
C VAL A 10 17.33 -31.74 6.38
N THR A 11 17.91 -32.09 7.54
CA THR A 11 17.61 -31.39 8.80
C THR A 11 18.03 -29.92 8.75
N ILE A 12 19.21 -29.61 8.18
CA ILE A 12 19.68 -28.23 8.04
C ILE A 12 18.76 -27.43 7.11
N ILE A 13 18.34 -28.03 5.98
CA ILE A 13 17.40 -27.39 5.05
C ILE A 13 16.05 -27.15 5.73
N ALA A 14 15.53 -28.12 6.48
CA ALA A 14 14.27 -27.99 7.19
C ALA A 14 14.30 -26.85 8.22
N ILE A 15 15.35 -26.77 9.04
CA ILE A 15 15.53 -25.68 10.01
C ILE A 15 15.61 -24.33 9.30
N THR A 16 16.36 -24.27 8.20
CA THR A 16 16.52 -23.05 7.41
C THR A 16 15.18 -22.59 6.84
N LEU A 17 14.37 -23.50 6.29
CA LEU A 17 13.05 -23.18 5.74
C LEU A 17 12.08 -22.70 6.82
N ILE A 18 12.09 -23.34 8.01
CA ILE A 18 11.23 -22.94 9.14
C ILE A 18 11.49 -21.47 9.55
N ILE A 19 12.75 -21.02 9.50
CA ILE A 19 13.11 -19.64 9.87
C ILE A 19 12.91 -18.68 8.69
N ALA A 20 13.30 -19.10 7.47
CA ALA A 20 13.29 -18.26 6.29
C ALA A 20 11.87 -17.86 5.88
N VAL A 21 10.95 -18.83 5.78
CA VAL A 21 9.57 -18.59 5.30
C VAL A 21 8.82 -17.49 6.09
N PRO A 22 8.70 -17.55 7.43
CA PRO A 22 8.00 -16.51 8.19
C PRO A 22 8.73 -15.17 8.12
N THR A 23 10.07 -15.18 8.07
CA THR A 23 10.87 -13.97 7.91
C THR A 23 10.57 -13.26 6.59
N PHE A 24 10.59 -14.01 5.48
CA PHE A 24 10.24 -13.48 4.16
C PHE A 24 8.82 -12.93 4.13
N TYR A 25 7.85 -13.67 4.67
CA TYR A 25 6.46 -13.21 4.74
C TYR A 25 6.32 -11.90 5.53
N LYS A 26 6.99 -11.80 6.69
CA LYS A 26 6.98 -10.58 7.51
C LYS A 26 7.57 -9.38 6.78
N VAL A 27 8.69 -9.56 6.09
CA VAL A 27 9.33 -8.49 5.31
C VAL A 27 8.42 -8.02 4.17
N ILE A 28 7.81 -8.95 3.44
CA ILE A 28 6.86 -8.62 2.36
C ILE A 28 5.67 -7.84 2.92
N ASN A 29 5.08 -8.29 4.03
CA ASN A 29 3.92 -7.64 4.64
C ASN A 29 4.26 -6.22 5.15
N ILE A 30 5.41 -6.03 5.80
CA ILE A 30 5.87 -4.70 6.25
C ILE A 30 6.07 -3.78 5.05
N ASN A 31 6.67 -4.29 3.97
CA ASN A 31 6.85 -3.50 2.76
C ASN A 31 5.51 -3.09 2.13
N GLN A 32 4.56 -4.02 2.04
CA GLN A 32 3.21 -3.73 1.55
C GLN A 32 2.49 -2.68 2.42
N GLN A 33 2.61 -2.76 3.75
CA GLN A 33 2.04 -1.76 4.67
C GLN A 33 2.64 -0.38 4.43
N ARG A 34 3.97 -0.27 4.36
CA ARG A 34 4.64 1.01 4.11
C ARG A 34 4.28 1.62 2.76
N LEU A 35 4.20 0.81 1.71
CA LEU A 35 3.75 1.28 0.40
C LEU A 35 2.31 1.79 0.45
N ASN A 36 1.44 1.14 1.23
CA ASN A 36 0.06 1.58 1.40
C ASN A 36 0.00 2.92 2.15
N GLU A 37 0.80 3.08 3.22
CA GLU A 37 0.90 4.35 3.95
C GLU A 37 1.39 5.50 3.06
N VAL A 38 2.37 5.23 2.17
CA VAL A 38 2.85 6.23 1.19
C VAL A 38 1.73 6.62 0.21
N ASN A 39 1.00 5.64 -0.32
CA ASN A 39 -0.14 5.92 -1.20
C ASN A 39 -1.22 6.75 -0.49
N GLU A 40 -1.59 6.36 0.73
CA GLU A 40 -2.58 7.08 1.53
C GLU A 40 -2.15 8.53 1.80
N LYS A 41 -0.89 8.76 2.21
CA LYS A 41 -0.33 10.10 2.40
C LYS A 41 -0.33 10.91 1.10
N LEU A 42 0.14 10.32 0.01
CA LEU A 42 0.17 11.00 -1.30
C LEU A 42 -1.23 11.47 -1.71
N VAL A 43 -2.24 10.61 -1.59
CA VAL A 43 -3.61 10.97 -2.00
C VAL A 43 -4.22 11.98 -1.03
N THR A 44 -4.07 11.78 0.28
CA THR A 44 -4.62 12.69 1.29
C THR A 44 -4.00 14.08 1.22
N GLU A 45 -2.67 14.19 1.12
CA GLU A 45 -1.98 15.48 0.98
C GLU A 45 -2.43 16.23 -0.28
N ASN A 46 -2.59 15.53 -1.40
CA ASN A 46 -3.09 16.11 -2.64
C ASN A 46 -4.57 16.54 -2.55
N ALA A 47 -5.42 15.75 -1.90
CA ALA A 47 -6.80 16.12 -1.63
C ALA A 47 -6.91 17.39 -0.78
N PHE A 48 -6.13 17.47 0.29
CA PHE A 48 -6.07 18.65 1.14
C PHE A 48 -5.55 19.87 0.37
N ARG A 49 -4.46 19.71 -0.40
CA ARG A 49 -3.93 20.78 -1.24
C ARG A 49 -4.99 21.28 -2.23
N CYS A 50 -5.70 20.37 -2.90
CA CYS A 50 -6.78 20.72 -3.81
C CYS A 50 -7.91 21.50 -3.14
N TYR A 51 -8.31 21.11 -1.92
CA TYR A 51 -9.34 21.79 -1.14
C TYR A 51 -8.91 23.17 -0.67
N TYR A 52 -7.69 23.31 -0.12
CA TYR A 52 -7.18 24.61 0.35
C TYR A 52 -6.85 25.58 -0.77
N GLU A 53 -6.47 25.10 -1.96
CA GLU A 53 -6.34 25.92 -3.16
C GLU A 53 -7.70 26.33 -3.75
N GLY A 54 -8.82 25.85 -3.18
CA GLY A 54 -10.17 26.14 -3.64
C GLY A 54 -10.56 25.47 -4.96
N LYS A 55 -9.74 24.53 -5.45
CA LYS A 55 -10.02 23.79 -6.70
C LYS A 55 -10.98 22.62 -6.47
N CYS A 56 -10.90 21.98 -5.30
CA CYS A 56 -11.86 20.99 -4.84
C CYS A 56 -12.82 21.65 -3.84
N GLN A 57 -14.10 21.81 -4.21
CA GLN A 57 -15.06 22.56 -3.38
C GLN A 57 -15.72 21.71 -2.29
N ASN A 58 -15.74 20.40 -2.47
CA ASN A 58 -16.37 19.48 -1.53
C ASN A 58 -15.37 18.94 -0.52
N LYS A 59 -15.85 18.60 0.68
CA LYS A 59 -15.07 17.85 1.67
C LYS A 59 -14.79 16.41 1.23
N ILE A 60 -15.53 15.89 0.25
CA ILE A 60 -15.27 14.60 -0.36
C ILE A 60 -14.54 14.86 -1.68
N VAL A 61 -13.29 14.44 -1.76
CA VAL A 61 -12.44 14.60 -2.94
C VAL A 61 -12.16 13.22 -3.53
N THR A 62 -12.57 13.00 -4.77
CA THR A 62 -12.37 11.71 -5.46
C THR A 62 -10.99 11.62 -6.10
N LEU A 63 -10.47 10.40 -6.29
CA LEU A 63 -9.25 10.19 -7.07
C LEU A 63 -9.41 10.72 -8.49
N ASN A 64 -10.58 10.54 -9.11
CA ASN A 64 -10.88 11.08 -10.43
C ASN A 64 -10.67 12.60 -10.51
N GLU A 65 -11.14 13.33 -9.51
CA GLU A 65 -10.99 14.78 -9.42
C GLU A 65 -9.51 15.18 -9.32
N LEU A 66 -8.74 14.47 -8.50
CA LEU A 66 -7.29 14.71 -8.36
C LEU A 66 -6.50 14.42 -9.64
N TYR A 67 -6.89 13.39 -10.41
CA TYR A 67 -6.30 13.13 -11.72
C TYR A 67 -6.65 14.23 -12.72
N ASN A 68 -7.92 14.60 -12.82
CA ASN A 68 -8.40 15.61 -13.77
C ASN A 68 -7.79 16.99 -13.52
N LEU A 69 -7.55 17.33 -12.25
CA LEU A 69 -6.92 18.59 -11.84
C LEU A 69 -5.38 18.51 -11.81
N GLY A 70 -4.79 17.36 -12.13
CA GLY A 70 -3.34 17.18 -12.23
C GLY A 70 -2.58 17.14 -10.90
N TYR A 71 -3.27 16.93 -9.78
CA TYR A 71 -2.63 16.75 -8.48
C TYR A 71 -1.94 15.38 -8.36
N ILE A 72 -2.48 14.38 -9.05
CA ILE A 72 -1.90 13.04 -9.19
C ILE A 72 -1.82 12.73 -10.68
N THR A 73 -0.70 12.20 -11.13
CA THR A 73 -0.44 11.88 -12.55
C THR A 73 -0.19 10.40 -12.80
N GLN A 74 0.01 9.62 -11.74
CA GLN A 74 0.31 8.19 -11.81
C GLN A 74 -0.80 7.40 -11.13
N ASP A 75 -1.13 6.25 -11.70
CA ASP A 75 -2.10 5.34 -11.11
C ASP A 75 -1.63 4.90 -9.72
N ILE A 76 -2.48 5.11 -8.72
CA ILE A 76 -2.24 4.58 -7.37
C ILE A 76 -2.57 3.09 -7.40
N VAL A 77 -1.58 2.26 -7.06
CA VAL A 77 -1.70 0.79 -7.09
C VAL A 77 -1.71 0.26 -5.66
N ASN A 78 -2.67 -0.60 -5.35
CA ASN A 78 -2.70 -1.32 -4.08
C ASN A 78 -1.49 -2.27 -4.00
N PRO A 79 -0.59 -2.10 -3.02
CA PRO A 79 0.64 -2.88 -2.97
C PRO A 79 0.42 -4.36 -2.66
N LYS A 80 -0.75 -4.72 -2.09
CA LYS A 80 -1.15 -6.08 -1.75
C LYS A 80 -1.83 -6.79 -2.91
N THR A 81 -2.86 -6.19 -3.52
CA THR A 81 -3.62 -6.82 -4.62
C THR A 81 -3.00 -6.58 -6.00
N LYS A 82 -2.12 -5.57 -6.13
CA LYS A 82 -1.55 -5.09 -7.40
C LYS A 82 -2.57 -4.46 -8.35
N GLU A 83 -3.78 -4.22 -7.87
CA GLU A 83 -4.84 -3.55 -8.62
C GLU A 83 -4.73 -2.04 -8.46
N ILE A 84 -5.17 -1.31 -9.49
CA ILE A 84 -5.29 0.14 -9.46
C ILE A 84 -6.50 0.51 -8.60
N TYR A 85 -6.36 1.47 -7.69
CA TYR A 85 -7.50 1.95 -6.92
C TYR A 85 -8.58 2.52 -7.85
N SER A 86 -9.85 2.25 -7.55
CA SER A 86 -10.96 2.80 -8.32
C SER A 86 -10.90 4.33 -8.35
N LYS A 87 -11.16 4.94 -9.50
CA LYS A 87 -11.25 6.40 -9.66
C LYS A 87 -12.35 7.01 -8.78
N ASP A 88 -13.33 6.21 -8.38
CA ASP A 88 -14.41 6.62 -7.47
C ASP A 88 -14.01 6.54 -5.99
N SER A 89 -12.83 6.00 -5.67
CA SER A 89 -12.28 6.07 -4.30
C SER A 89 -12.07 7.53 -3.92
N TYR A 90 -12.23 7.84 -2.64
CA TYR A 90 -12.24 9.22 -2.19
C TYR A 90 -11.55 9.42 -0.85
N VAL A 91 -11.16 10.66 -0.61
CA VAL A 91 -10.72 11.15 0.69
C VAL A 91 -11.82 12.04 1.23
N GLU A 92 -12.20 11.79 2.48
CA GLU A 92 -13.05 12.71 3.24
C GLU A 92 -12.16 13.63 4.07
N ILE A 93 -12.26 14.92 3.78
CA ILE A 93 -11.54 16.00 4.45
C ILE A 93 -12.24 16.28 5.77
N SER A 94 -11.77 15.59 6.79
CA SER A 94 -12.03 15.86 8.19
C SER A 94 -10.93 16.77 8.72
N LEU A 95 -11.29 17.91 9.33
CA LEU A 95 -10.33 18.83 9.95
C LEU A 95 -9.54 18.20 11.12
N ASN A 96 -9.89 16.97 11.54
CA ASN A 96 -9.24 16.27 12.66
C ASN A 96 -8.52 14.97 12.27
N GLU A 97 -8.78 14.33 11.11
CA GLU A 97 -8.20 13.01 10.80
C GLU A 97 -7.95 12.78 9.30
N MET A 98 -6.79 12.18 8.98
CA MET A 98 -6.38 11.78 7.62
C MET A 98 -6.78 10.32 7.38
N LYS A 99 -7.79 10.05 6.54
CA LYS A 99 -8.15 8.67 6.20
C LYS A 99 -8.64 8.54 4.76
N LEU A 100 -7.97 7.71 3.97
CA LEU A 100 -8.41 7.30 2.63
C LEU A 100 -9.49 6.21 2.76
N THR A 101 -10.61 6.37 2.05
CA THR A 101 -11.69 5.36 2.01
C THR A 101 -11.83 4.79 0.60
N TYR A 102 -11.64 3.48 0.46
CA TYR A 102 -11.80 2.75 -0.80
C TYR A 102 -13.16 2.05 -0.87
N LYS A 103 -13.74 1.96 -2.07
CA LYS A 103 -14.93 1.15 -2.39
C LYS A 103 -14.53 -0.06 -3.21
#